data_AF-A0A971GA70-F1
#
_entry.id   AF-A0A971GA70-F1
#
_cell.length_a   1.000
_cell.length_b   1.000
_cell.length_c   1.000
_cell.angle_alpha   90.00
_cell.angle_beta   90.00
_cell.angle_gamma   90.00
#
_symmetry.space_group_name_H-M   'P 1'
#
loop_
_entity.id
_entity.type
_entity.pdbx_description
1 polymer ?
#
loop_
_entity_poly.entity_id
_entity_poly.type
_entity_poly.pdbx_seq_one_letter_code
_entity_poly.pdbx_strand_id
1 'polypeptide(L)' 'MYSDLATIDESGVSHSRYATYSHETDRYGRSRLSFYFSIIQEAAGLHAAMRGLSITAMQEEGKTWVITRNKVEVQR' A
#
# COMPACT_ATOMS: atom_id res chain seq x y z
N MET A 1 -5.82 13.87 -11.46
CA MET A 1 -6.70 12.70 -11.56
C MET A 1 -6.84 12.15 -10.15
N TYR A 2 -7.92 12.46 -9.45
CA TYR A 2 -8.19 11.86 -8.14
C TYR A 2 -8.46 10.38 -8.40
N SER A 3 -7.60 9.52 -7.90
CA SER A 3 -7.88 8.09 -7.88
C SER A 3 -8.96 7.88 -6.83
N ASP A 4 -10.14 7.37 -7.20
CA ASP A 4 -11.22 7.00 -6.27
C ASP A 4 -10.78 5.96 -5.21
N LEU A 5 -9.53 5.48 -5.29
CA LEU A 5 -8.93 4.47 -4.44
C LEU A 5 -8.27 5.05 -3.18
N ALA A 6 -7.85 6.32 -3.19
CA ALA A 6 -7.21 6.95 -2.02
C ALA A 6 -7.30 8.48 -2.02
N THR A 7 -7.35 9.06 -0.83
CA THR A 7 -7.22 10.51 -0.60
C THR A 7 -5.97 10.81 0.21
N ILE A 8 -5.40 11.99 0.04
CA ILE A 8 -4.29 12.48 0.87
C ILE A 8 -4.74 13.76 1.55
N ASP A 9 -4.64 13.81 2.87
CA ASP A 9 -5.02 14.98 3.65
C ASP A 9 -3.92 16.06 3.69
N GLU A 10 -4.23 17.19 4.35
CA GLU A 10 -3.32 18.33 4.48
C GLU A 10 -2.03 18.00 5.24
N SER A 11 -2.06 17.00 6.12
CA SER A 11 -0.88 16.51 6.84
C SER A 11 -0.03 15.53 6.00
N GLY A 12 -0.51 15.19 4.81
CA GLY A 12 0.15 14.29 3.87
C GLY A 12 -0.12 12.81 4.13
N VAL A 13 -1.09 12.47 4.97
CA VAL A 13 -1.46 11.08 5.26
C VAL A 13 -2.42 10.56 4.19
N SER A 14 -2.12 9.37 3.65
CA SER A 14 -2.98 8.67 2.70
C SER A 14 -4.07 7.88 3.42
N HIS A 15 -5.29 7.96 2.91
CA HIS A 15 -6.43 7.17 3.40
C HIS A 15 -6.97 6.31 2.26
N SER A 16 -7.02 5.00 2.49
CA SER A 16 -7.46 3.99 1.52
C SER A 16 -8.34 2.95 2.21
N ARG A 17 -9.28 2.34 1.47
CA ARG A 17 -10.12 1.24 1.97
C ARG A 17 -9.91 -0.01 1.15
N TYR A 18 -9.71 -1.14 1.83
CA TYR A 18 -9.53 -2.45 1.22
C TYR A 18 -10.60 -3.40 1.76
N ALA A 19 -11.30 -4.07 0.85
CA ALA A 19 -12.16 -5.18 1.23
C ALA A 19 -11.32 -6.45 1.38
N THR A 20 -11.61 -7.26 2.39
CA THR A 20 -11.02 -8.60 2.53
C THR A 20 -11.91 -9.62 1.85
N TYR A 21 -11.36 -10.39 0.92
CA TYR A 21 -12.03 -11.43 0.17
C TYR A 21 -11.61 -12.83 0.63
N SER A 22 -12.38 -13.85 0.26
CA SER A 22 -12.19 -15.23 0.72
C SER A 22 -10.79 -15.80 0.42
N HIS A 23 -10.21 -15.46 -0.73
CA HIS A 23 -8.88 -15.93 -1.14
C HIS A 23 -7.72 -15.32 -0.33
N GLU A 24 -7.97 -14.23 0.38
CA GLU A 24 -7.00 -13.54 1.24
C GLU A 24 -7.02 -14.09 2.68
N THR A 25 -7.96 -15.00 2.96
CA THR A 25 -8.17 -15.59 4.29
C THR A 25 -7.62 -17.02 4.39
N ASP A 26 -7.25 -17.42 5.60
CA ASP A 26 -6.90 -18.79 5.94
C ASP A 26 -8.15 -19.66 6.19
N ARG A 27 -7.94 -20.94 6.51
CA ARG A 27 -9.03 -21.89 6.79
C ARG A 27 -9.88 -21.54 8.02
N TYR A 28 -9.46 -20.57 8.83
CA TYR A 28 -10.17 -20.09 10.01
C TYR A 28 -10.89 -18.76 9.76
N GLY A 29 -10.94 -18.30 8.50
CA GLY A 29 -11.55 -17.03 8.12
C GLY A 29 -10.75 -15.82 8.59
N ARG A 30 -9.46 -15.97 8.88
CA ARG A 30 -8.59 -14.87 9.29
C ARG A 30 -7.76 -14.41 8.09
N SER A 31 -7.60 -13.11 7.93
CA SER A 31 -6.72 -12.55 6.91
C SER A 31 -5.30 -13.10 7.08
N ARG A 32 -4.72 -13.60 5.98
CA ARG A 32 -3.35 -14.11 5.97
C ARG A 32 -2.38 -12.95 6.14
N LEU A 33 -1.23 -13.21 6.76
CA LEU A 33 -0.20 -12.19 6.94
C LEU A 33 0.25 -11.56 5.60
N SER A 34 0.31 -12.36 4.54
CA SER A 34 0.62 -11.89 3.18
C SER A 34 -0.32 -10.79 2.70
N PHE A 35 -1.60 -10.86 3.06
CA PHE A 35 -2.57 -9.86 2.63
C PHE A 35 -2.31 -8.49 3.26
N TYR A 36 -1.91 -8.45 4.55
CA TYR A 36 -1.51 -7.19 5.18
C TYR A 36 -0.31 -6.55 4.47
N PHE A 37 0.68 -7.34 4.07
CA PHE A 37 1.81 -6.82 3.29
C PHE A 37 1.40 -6.30 1.93
N SER A 38 0.48 -6.99 1.23
CA SER A 38 -0.07 -6.51 -0.05
C SER A 38 -0.77 -5.16 0.10
N ILE A 39 -1.62 -5.00 1.13
CA ILE A 39 -2.30 -3.73 1.42
C ILE A 39 -1.29 -2.60 1.68
N ILE A 40 -0.30 -2.86 2.55
CA ILE A 40 0.70 -1.83 2.91
C ILE A 40 1.50 -1.39 1.68
N GLN A 41 1.91 -2.35 0.83
CA GLN A 41 2.65 -2.04 -0.38
C GLN A 41 1.80 -1.23 -1.38
N GLU A 42 0.54 -1.61 -1.57
CA GLU A 42 -0.38 -0.88 -2.45
C GLU A 42 -0.64 0.54 -1.95
N ALA A 43 -0.90 0.70 -0.65
CA ALA A 43 -1.14 2.02 -0.05
C ALA A 43 0.09 2.94 -0.18
N ALA A 44 1.29 2.42 0.10
CA ALA A 44 2.53 3.18 -0.04
C ALA A 44 2.83 3.52 -1.52
N GLY A 45 2.64 2.56 -2.43
CA GLY A 45 2.85 2.76 -3.86
C GLY A 45 1.90 3.80 -4.45
N LEU A 46 0.62 3.75 -4.07
CA LEU A 46 -0.40 4.71 -4.51
C LEU A 46 -0.12 6.10 -3.96
N HIS A 47 0.23 6.24 -2.68
CA HIS A 47 0.62 7.52 -2.09
C HIS A 47 1.81 8.15 -2.83
N ALA A 48 2.85 7.36 -3.08
CA ALA A 48 4.03 7.81 -3.83
C ALA A 48 3.64 8.21 -5.27
N ALA A 49 2.79 7.43 -5.94
CA ALA A 49 2.33 7.74 -7.29
C ALA A 49 1.51 9.04 -7.36
N MET A 50 0.61 9.27 -6.40
CA MET A 50 -0.14 10.53 -6.29
C MET A 50 0.75 11.75 -6.06
N ARG A 51 1.97 11.54 -5.55
CA ARG A 51 3.00 12.57 -5.36
C ARG A 51 3.99 12.69 -6.54
N GLY A 52 3.80 11.92 -7.62
CA GLY A 52 4.74 11.87 -8.74
C GLY A 52 6.05 11.14 -8.42
N LEU A 53 6.09 10.36 -7.35
CA LEU A 53 7.25 9.60 -6.88
C LEU A 53 7.04 8.08 -7.05
N SER A 54 6.22 7.69 -8.04
CA SER A 54 6.01 6.27 -8.37
C SER A 54 7.33 5.59 -8.75
N ILE A 55 7.35 4.25 -8.73
CA ILE A 55 8.52 3.49 -9.21
C ILE A 55 8.88 3.90 -10.64
N THR A 56 7.88 4.03 -11.52
CA THR A 56 8.09 4.48 -12.91
C THR A 56 8.71 5.87 -12.97
N ALA A 57 8.20 6.83 -12.18
CA ALA A 57 8.77 8.18 -12.13
C ALA A 57 10.22 8.19 -11.63
N MET A 58 10.55 7.36 -10.62
CA MET A 58 11.93 7.22 -10.14
C MET A 58 12.84 6.55 -11.17
N GLN A 59 12.32 5.59 -11.93
CA GLN A 59 13.07 4.93 -13.00
C GLN A 59 13.42 5.90 -14.13
N GLU A 60 12.56 6.86 -14.45
CA GLU A 60 12.86 7.94 -15.41
C GLU A 60 14.05 8.79 -14.93
N GLU A 61 14.28 8.90 -13.62
CA GLU A 61 15.44 9.56 -13.02
C GLU A 61 16.67 8.63 -12.86
N GLY A 62 16.61 7.38 -13.34
CA GLY A 62 17.68 6.39 -13.18
C GLY A 62 17.80 5.82 -11.75
N LYS A 63 16.72 5.87 -10.96
CA LYS A 63 16.66 5.39 -9.57
C LYS A 63 15.51 4.38 -9.39
N THR A 64 15.44 3.74 -8.24
CA THR A 64 14.28 2.92 -7.85
C THR A 64 14.12 2.88 -6.33
N TRP A 65 12.91 2.58 -5.88
CA TRP A 65 12.63 2.31 -4.47
C TRP A 65 13.00 0.86 -4.14
N VAL A 66 13.66 0.67 -2.99
CA VAL A 66 13.97 -0.66 -2.45
C VAL A 66 13.53 -0.70 -0.99
N ILE A 67 12.65 -1.64 -0.66
CA ILE A 67 12.27 -1.88 0.74
C ILE A 67 13.38 -2.69 1.41
N THR A 68 14.07 -2.08 2.36
CA THR A 68 15.19 -2.72 3.08
C THR A 68 14.77 -3.37 4.39
N ARG A 69 13.63 -2.98 4.95
CA ARG A 69 13.12 -3.48 6.22
C ARG A 69 11.60 -3.33 6.29
N ASN A 70 10.93 -4.33 6.86
CA ASN A 70 9.52 -4.27 7.23
C ASN A 70 9.33 -4.73 8.67
N LYS A 71 8.39 -4.09 9.38
CA LYS A 71 7.87 -4.54 10.67
C LYS A 71 6.36 -4.31 10.66
N VAL A 72 5.60 -5.37 10.89
CA VAL A 72 4.13 -5.31 10.99
C VAL A 72 3.74 -5.90 12.33
N GLU A 73 2.91 -5.18 13.06
CA GLU A 73 2.27 -5.64 14.28
C GLU A 73 0.76 -5.69 14.03
N VAL A 74 0.17 -6.87 14.25
CA VAL A 74 -1.26 -7.08 14.01
C VAL A 74 -1.94 -7.21 15.37
N GLN A 75 -2.83 -6.28 15.66
CA GLN A 75 -3.68 -6.27 16.85
C GLN A 75 -5.13 -6.53 16.42
N ARG A 76 -5.90 -7.22 17.26
CA ARG A 76 -7.29 -7.58 16.99
C ARG A 76 -8.18 -7.13 18.14
#